data_AF-A0A2E4WM76-F1
#
_entry.id   AF-A0A2E4WM76-F1
#
_cell.length_a   1.000
_cell.length_b   1.000
_cell.length_c   1.000
_cell.angle_alpha   90.00
_cell.angle_beta   90.00
_cell.angle_gamma   90.00
#
_symmetry.space_group_name_H-M   'P 1'
#
loop_
_entity.id
_entity.type
_entity.pdbx_description
1 polymer ?
#
loop_
_entity_poly.entity_id
_entity_poly.type
_entity_poly.pdbx_seq_one_letter_code
_entity_poly.pdbx_strand_id
1 'polypeptide(L)'
;MNDLIAISIGRKKYCADLSLGQSIAIPLNFKGHQPSFFQAIPATSSSLKIGEFYGSVKKGGPCNVDSIKATFHTCSTHTECVGHISSNKISISEIIENRLIPTTVVSVNPKQIGKEKYHYSTSRNELVITKSSIETVCYGNNGFLDALAIRTLPNDCSKISRNYEFQGFPFFTNDAMSLIQDLQIQHLLIDTPSFDRYYDNGKLGNHRIFWGVKIGDSEIDPNNCSKRTITEMIYIPESIKDGKCLP
;
A
#
# COMPACT_ATOMS: atom_id res chain seq x y z
N MET A 1 -30.71 -4.78 2.33
CA MET A 1 -30.20 -4.67 3.71
C MET A 1 -29.58 -3.29 3.82
N ASN A 2 -29.94 -2.51 4.85
CA ASN A 2 -29.29 -1.22 5.06
C ASN A 2 -28.10 -1.48 5.99
N ASP A 3 -26.91 -1.58 5.41
CA ASP A 3 -25.67 -1.84 6.15
C ASP A 3 -25.13 -0.53 6.73
N LEU A 4 -25.99 0.16 7.48
CA LEU A 4 -25.68 1.45 8.10
C LEU A 4 -25.05 1.23 9.47
N ILE A 5 -23.92 1.90 9.70
CA ILE A 5 -23.21 1.90 10.98
C ILE A 5 -22.99 3.32 11.49
N ALA A 6 -22.96 3.47 12.81
CA ALA A 6 -22.57 4.70 13.47
C ALA A 6 -21.16 4.57 14.05
N ILE A 7 -20.26 5.47 13.68
CA ILE A 7 -18.86 5.48 14.12
C ILE A 7 -18.56 6.81 14.79
N SER A 8 -17.78 6.79 15.87
CA SER A 8 -17.27 8.01 16.49
C SER A 8 -15.83 8.24 16.08
N ILE A 9 -15.53 9.41 15.50
CA ILE A 9 -14.18 9.83 15.15
C ILE A 9 -13.90 11.13 15.88
N GLY A 10 -12.92 11.08 16.79
CA GLY A 10 -12.72 12.15 17.77
C GLY A 10 -13.99 12.41 18.57
N ARG A 11 -14.49 13.65 18.52
CA ARG A 11 -15.72 14.07 19.23
C ARG A 11 -16.98 14.05 18.35
N LYS A 12 -16.87 13.63 17.09
CA LYS A 12 -17.98 13.67 16.11
C LYS A 12 -18.48 12.26 15.83
N LYS A 13 -19.80 12.14 15.64
CA LYS A 13 -20.45 10.91 15.20
C LYS A 13 -20.69 10.98 13.70
N TYR A 14 -20.41 9.88 13.02
CA TYR A 14 -20.57 9.69 11.58
C TYR A 14 -21.49 8.50 11.34
N CYS A 15 -22.26 8.55 10.26
CA CYS A 15 -23.01 7.42 9.75
C CYS A 15 -22.35 6.98 8.44
N ALA A 16 -22.09 5.69 8.28
CA ALA A 16 -21.55 5.12 7.05
C ALA A 16 -22.49 4.03 6.52
N ASP A 17 -22.68 4.01 5.21
CA ASP A 17 -23.38 2.94 4.49
C ASP A 17 -22.35 2.01 3.87
N LEU A 18 -22.19 0.83 4.45
CA LEU A 18 -21.19 -0.14 4.01
C LEU A 18 -21.51 -0.73 2.63
N SER A 19 -22.76 -0.62 2.16
CA SER A 19 -23.13 -1.07 0.81
C SER A 19 -22.57 -0.16 -0.30
N LEU A 20 -22.11 1.05 0.05
CA LEU A 20 -21.53 2.02 -0.88
C LEU A 20 -19.99 1.96 -0.92
N GLY A 21 -19.39 0.96 -0.27
CA GLY A 21 -17.95 0.75 -0.26
C GLY A 21 -17.38 0.62 -1.68
N GLN A 22 -16.30 1.35 -1.97
CA GLN A 22 -15.56 1.24 -3.21
C GLN A 22 -14.20 0.60 -2.93
N SER A 23 -13.92 -0.54 -3.58
CA SER A 23 -12.60 -1.15 -3.50
C SER A 23 -11.57 -0.28 -4.23
N ILE A 24 -10.45 -0.04 -3.56
CA ILE A 24 -9.24 0.56 -4.15
C ILE A 24 -8.14 -0.49 -4.39
N ALA A 25 -8.44 -1.76 -4.15
CA ALA A 25 -7.48 -2.84 -4.36
C ALA A 25 -7.36 -3.20 -5.84
N ILE A 26 -6.13 -3.33 -6.33
CA ILE A 26 -5.77 -3.99 -7.58
C ILE A 26 -5.74 -5.50 -7.30
N PRO A 27 -6.72 -6.28 -7.80
CA PRO A 27 -6.79 -7.71 -7.55
C PRO A 27 -5.75 -8.48 -8.37
N LEU A 28 -5.40 -9.68 -7.91
CA LEU A 28 -4.64 -10.63 -8.71
C LEU A 28 -5.44 -11.04 -9.95
N ASN A 29 -4.92 -10.73 -11.14
CA ASN A 29 -5.54 -11.09 -12.40
C ASN A 29 -4.79 -12.25 -13.08
N PHE A 30 -5.10 -13.49 -12.70
CA PHE A 30 -4.41 -14.69 -13.19
C PHE A 30 -4.55 -14.96 -14.70
N LYS A 31 -5.45 -14.26 -15.40
CA LYS A 31 -5.74 -14.47 -16.83
C LYS A 31 -5.48 -13.25 -17.70
N GLY A 32 -5.02 -12.15 -17.12
CA GLY A 32 -4.83 -10.90 -17.83
C GLY A 32 -3.62 -10.13 -17.31
N HIS A 33 -3.59 -8.84 -17.63
CA HIS A 33 -2.52 -7.98 -17.19
C HIS A 33 -2.60 -7.71 -15.69
N GLN A 34 -1.42 -7.64 -15.07
CA GLN A 34 -1.19 -7.34 -13.67
C GLN A 34 -0.12 -6.25 -13.62
N PRO A 35 -0.05 -5.42 -12.56
CA PRO A 35 1.12 -4.58 -12.36
C PRO A 35 2.35 -5.48 -12.22
N SER A 36 3.51 -4.96 -12.58
CA SER A 36 4.77 -5.68 -12.48
C SER A 36 5.86 -4.79 -11.93
N PHE A 37 6.64 -5.35 -11.02
CA PHE A 37 7.78 -4.75 -10.35
C PHE A 37 8.88 -5.82 -10.22
N PHE A 38 10.15 -5.44 -10.36
CA PHE A 38 11.32 -6.34 -10.35
C PHE A 38 11.27 -7.51 -11.35
N GLN A 39 10.68 -7.32 -12.54
CA GLN A 39 10.55 -8.39 -13.55
C GLN A 39 9.96 -9.71 -13.01
N ALA A 40 9.18 -9.63 -11.93
CA ALA A 40 8.69 -10.82 -11.24
C ALA A 40 7.72 -11.60 -12.14
N ILE A 41 7.73 -12.93 -11.95
CA ILE A 41 6.80 -13.82 -12.63
C ILE A 41 5.36 -13.42 -12.24
N PRO A 42 4.47 -13.15 -13.22
CA PRO A 42 3.07 -12.83 -12.93
C PRO A 42 2.40 -13.90 -12.08
N ALA A 43 1.42 -13.50 -11.25
CA ALA A 43 0.67 -14.48 -10.50
C ALA A 43 -0.13 -15.39 -11.43
N THR A 44 -0.14 -16.68 -11.11
CA THR A 44 -0.81 -17.72 -11.91
C THR A 44 -1.74 -18.56 -11.03
N SER A 45 -2.80 -19.06 -11.66
CA SER A 45 -3.74 -20.00 -11.07
C SER A 45 -3.90 -21.19 -12.00
N SER A 46 -3.85 -22.40 -11.45
CA SER A 46 -4.07 -23.63 -12.20
C SER A 46 -4.84 -24.65 -11.37
N SER A 47 -5.77 -25.37 -11.99
CA SER A 47 -6.58 -26.35 -11.28
C SER A 47 -5.71 -27.43 -10.65
N LEU A 48 -5.94 -27.66 -9.36
CA LEU A 48 -5.25 -28.63 -8.53
C LEU A 48 -5.46 -30.03 -9.10
N LYS A 49 -4.38 -30.79 -9.24
CA LYS A 49 -4.41 -32.20 -9.64
C LYS A 49 -3.67 -33.03 -8.60
N ILE A 50 -4.36 -33.96 -7.95
CA ILE A 50 -3.80 -34.89 -6.96
C ILE A 50 -4.34 -36.29 -7.25
N GLY A 51 -3.48 -37.19 -7.75
CA GLY A 51 -3.92 -38.50 -8.23
C GLY A 51 -5.01 -38.36 -9.29
N GLU A 52 -6.16 -39.01 -9.06
CA GLU A 52 -7.35 -38.94 -9.91
C GLU A 52 -8.22 -37.69 -9.67
N PHE A 53 -7.98 -36.95 -8.58
CA PHE A 53 -8.73 -35.73 -8.31
C PHE A 53 -8.29 -34.61 -9.28
N TYR A 54 -9.27 -34.01 -9.94
CA TYR A 54 -9.10 -32.83 -10.77
C TYR A 54 -10.00 -31.70 -10.28
N GLY A 55 -9.40 -30.60 -9.82
CA GLY A 55 -10.10 -29.45 -9.23
C GLY A 55 -10.79 -28.55 -10.26
N SER A 56 -11.59 -29.10 -11.18
CA SER A 56 -12.38 -28.31 -12.13
C SER A 56 -13.68 -29.00 -12.47
N VAL A 57 -14.81 -28.37 -12.08
CA VAL A 57 -16.15 -28.84 -12.45
C VAL A 57 -16.30 -28.90 -13.97
N LYS A 58 -15.75 -27.90 -14.67
CA LYS A 58 -15.76 -27.86 -16.14
C LYS A 58 -15.06 -29.06 -16.78
N LYS A 59 -14.10 -29.69 -16.10
CA LYS A 59 -13.40 -30.89 -16.58
C LYS A 59 -13.86 -32.18 -15.89
N GLY A 60 -15.05 -32.18 -15.28
CA GLY A 60 -15.66 -33.37 -14.66
C GLY A 60 -15.26 -33.61 -13.20
N GLY A 61 -14.55 -32.68 -12.57
CA GLY A 61 -14.25 -32.71 -11.14
C GLY A 61 -15.46 -32.38 -10.26
N PRO A 62 -15.45 -32.75 -8.97
CA PRO A 62 -16.57 -32.50 -8.07
C PRO A 62 -16.65 -31.04 -7.58
N CYS A 63 -15.56 -30.29 -7.69
CA CYS A 63 -15.47 -28.89 -7.26
C CYS A 63 -14.34 -28.15 -8.01
N ASN A 64 -14.33 -26.81 -7.91
CA ASN A 64 -13.24 -26.00 -8.43
C ASN A 64 -12.21 -25.76 -7.32
N VAL A 65 -10.98 -26.22 -7.54
CA VAL A 65 -9.87 -26.05 -6.61
C VAL A 65 -8.66 -25.69 -7.43
N ASP A 66 -8.16 -24.47 -7.25
CA ASP A 66 -7.00 -23.96 -7.96
C ASP A 66 -5.81 -23.80 -7.00
N SER A 67 -4.62 -24.14 -7.49
CA SER A 67 -3.33 -23.77 -6.89
C SER A 67 -2.89 -22.42 -7.42
N ILE A 68 -2.59 -21.49 -6.52
CA ILE A 68 -2.11 -20.14 -6.84
C ILE A 68 -0.60 -20.06 -6.57
N LYS A 69 0.14 -19.48 -7.50
CA LYS A 69 1.53 -19.05 -7.31
C LYS A 69 1.60 -17.54 -7.54
N ALA A 70 2.01 -16.78 -6.52
CA ALA A 70 2.08 -15.32 -6.57
C ALA A 70 3.24 -14.78 -5.75
N THR A 71 3.80 -13.65 -6.18
CA THR A 71 4.70 -12.81 -5.39
C THR A 71 3.95 -11.52 -5.08
N PHE A 72 3.36 -11.42 -3.89
CA PHE A 72 2.38 -10.36 -3.58
C PHE A 72 2.93 -8.94 -3.74
N HIS A 73 4.20 -8.73 -3.36
CA HIS A 73 4.87 -7.42 -3.44
C HIS A 73 5.09 -6.90 -4.87
N THR A 74 4.75 -7.68 -5.90
CA THR A 74 5.11 -7.34 -7.29
C THR A 74 3.93 -7.31 -8.25
N CYS A 75 2.73 -7.73 -7.84
CA CYS A 75 1.63 -7.98 -8.79
C CYS A 75 0.21 -7.64 -8.32
N SER A 76 0.02 -7.12 -7.11
CA SER A 76 -1.29 -6.68 -6.62
C SER A 76 -1.17 -5.71 -5.47
N THR A 77 -2.30 -5.13 -5.06
CA THR A 77 -2.38 -4.48 -3.75
C THR A 77 -2.01 -5.47 -2.66
N HIS A 78 -1.17 -5.04 -1.73
CA HIS A 78 -0.72 -5.84 -0.60
C HIS A 78 -0.42 -4.92 0.57
N THR A 79 -0.44 -5.48 1.78
CA THR A 79 -0.14 -4.74 3.00
C THR A 79 1.08 -5.33 3.69
N GLU A 80 1.99 -4.47 4.08
CA GLU A 80 3.21 -4.80 4.79
C GLU A 80 3.13 -4.35 6.25
N CYS A 81 3.87 -5.05 7.09
CA CYS A 81 4.24 -4.61 8.42
C CYS A 81 5.76 -4.70 8.58
N VAL A 82 6.27 -4.24 9.72
CA VAL A 82 7.71 -4.23 10.03
C VAL A 82 8.39 -5.60 9.91
N GLY A 83 7.63 -6.71 9.93
CA GLY A 83 8.14 -8.04 9.59
C GLY A 83 8.78 -8.15 8.21
N HIS A 84 8.43 -7.27 7.26
CA HIS A 84 9.05 -7.22 5.92
C HIS A 84 10.57 -6.97 5.97
N ILE A 85 11.05 -6.24 6.97
CA ILE A 85 12.48 -5.92 7.16
C ILE A 85 13.11 -6.64 8.37
N SER A 86 12.37 -7.53 9.02
CA SER A 86 12.84 -8.23 10.22
C SER A 86 13.42 -9.61 9.91
N SER A 87 14.43 -10.02 10.67
CA SER A 87 14.89 -11.42 10.73
C SER A 87 13.94 -12.29 11.57
N ASN A 88 13.13 -11.69 12.44
CA ASN A 88 12.10 -12.36 13.22
C ASN A 88 10.80 -12.47 12.43
N LYS A 89 10.05 -13.56 12.62
CA LYS A 89 8.73 -13.71 12.01
C LYS A 89 7.73 -12.82 12.75
N ILE A 90 7.31 -11.74 12.10
CA ILE A 90 6.25 -10.83 12.57
C ILE A 90 5.17 -10.83 11.48
N SER A 91 3.97 -11.31 11.81
CA SER A 91 2.89 -11.44 10.82
C SER A 91 2.03 -10.19 10.77
N ILE A 92 1.57 -9.81 9.57
CA ILE A 92 0.57 -8.74 9.41
C ILE A 92 -0.71 -9.04 10.22
N SER A 93 -1.09 -10.31 10.36
CA SER A 93 -2.26 -10.72 11.15
C SER A 93 -2.14 -10.42 12.64
N GLU A 94 -0.93 -10.23 13.15
CA GLU A 94 -0.65 -9.91 14.56
C GLU A 94 -0.52 -8.39 14.77
N ILE A 95 -0.42 -7.63 13.69
CA ILE A 95 -0.21 -6.18 13.69
C ILE A 95 -1.49 -5.43 13.34
N ILE A 96 -2.25 -5.92 12.38
CA ILE A 96 -3.42 -5.21 11.86
C ILE A 96 -4.52 -5.10 12.92
N GLU A 97 -5.04 -3.89 13.09
CA GLU A 97 -6.15 -3.63 14.01
C GLU A 97 -7.48 -3.99 13.33
N ASN A 98 -8.35 -4.73 14.02
CA ASN A 98 -9.69 -5.08 13.52
C ASN A 98 -10.68 -3.91 13.70
N ARG A 99 -10.46 -2.80 12.98
CA ARG A 99 -11.37 -1.64 12.97
C ARG A 99 -11.35 -0.90 11.63
N LEU A 100 -12.40 -0.13 11.38
CA LEU A 100 -12.40 0.87 10.32
C LEU A 100 -11.43 1.99 10.70
N ILE A 101 -10.54 2.36 9.78
CA ILE A 101 -9.44 3.30 10.05
C ILE A 101 -9.75 4.64 9.37
N PRO A 102 -10.08 5.70 10.12
CA PRO A 102 -10.35 7.02 9.54
C PRO A 102 -9.21 7.47 8.62
N THR A 103 -9.51 7.61 7.33
CA THR A 103 -8.51 7.85 6.30
C THR A 103 -8.68 9.22 5.66
N THR A 104 -7.58 9.86 5.32
CA THR A 104 -7.58 11.00 4.40
C THR A 104 -7.03 10.57 3.05
N VAL A 105 -7.77 10.76 1.98
CA VAL A 105 -7.33 10.55 0.59
C VAL A 105 -6.79 11.87 0.05
N VAL A 106 -5.62 11.84 -0.59
CA VAL A 106 -5.06 13.01 -1.28
C VAL A 106 -4.41 12.72 -2.60
N SER A 107 -4.55 13.68 -3.51
CA SER A 107 -3.91 13.69 -4.80
C SER A 107 -2.62 14.51 -4.75
N VAL A 108 -1.51 13.90 -5.13
CA VAL A 108 -0.19 14.55 -5.16
C VAL A 108 0.35 14.58 -6.57
N ASN A 109 0.92 15.71 -6.99
CA ASN A 109 1.73 15.80 -8.19
C ASN A 109 3.18 15.53 -7.81
N PRO A 110 3.77 14.38 -8.17
CA PRO A 110 5.18 14.12 -7.91
C PRO A 110 6.08 15.13 -8.64
N LYS A 111 7.21 15.47 -8.05
CA LYS A 111 8.13 16.50 -8.56
C LYS A 111 9.56 15.99 -8.55
N GLN A 112 10.46 16.66 -9.28
CA GLN A 112 11.89 16.39 -9.10
C GLN A 112 12.31 16.71 -7.66
N ILE A 113 13.28 15.95 -7.17
CA ILE A 113 13.83 16.19 -5.83
C ILE A 113 14.47 17.59 -5.79
N GLY A 114 13.99 18.40 -4.85
CA GLY A 114 14.48 19.76 -4.62
C GLY A 114 15.57 19.76 -3.56
N LYS A 115 15.35 20.54 -2.50
CA LYS A 115 16.25 20.63 -1.34
C LYS A 115 16.00 19.56 -0.26
N GLU A 116 14.94 18.78 -0.42
CA GLU A 116 14.58 17.72 0.51
C GLU A 116 15.53 16.52 0.37
N LYS A 117 15.71 15.78 1.46
CA LYS A 117 16.72 14.74 1.59
C LYS A 117 16.17 13.38 1.17
N TYR A 118 17.08 12.56 0.66
CA TYR A 118 16.89 11.13 0.48
C TYR A 118 18.18 10.40 0.88
N HIS A 119 18.06 9.18 1.42
CA HIS A 119 19.15 8.40 2.03
C HIS A 119 20.04 7.67 1.02
N TYR A 120 19.75 7.84 -0.27
CA TYR A 120 20.48 7.29 -1.41
C TYR A 120 20.61 8.35 -2.51
N SER A 121 21.51 8.15 -3.46
CA SER A 121 21.63 9.06 -4.61
C SER A 121 20.42 8.93 -5.53
N THR A 122 19.86 10.07 -5.92
CA THR A 122 18.72 10.17 -6.84
C THR A 122 19.16 10.71 -8.20
N SER A 123 18.46 10.34 -9.25
CA SER A 123 18.67 10.85 -10.61
C SER A 123 17.75 12.04 -10.91
N ARG A 124 18.17 12.95 -11.81
CA ARG A 124 17.40 14.16 -12.16
C ARG A 124 16.03 13.89 -12.78
N ASN A 125 15.83 12.71 -13.37
CA ASN A 125 14.58 12.30 -14.02
C ASN A 125 13.63 11.56 -13.08
N GLU A 126 14.04 11.25 -11.85
CA GLU A 126 13.19 10.59 -10.88
C GLU A 126 12.26 11.60 -10.21
N LEU A 127 11.02 11.18 -10.00
CA LEU A 127 10.03 11.98 -9.31
C LEU A 127 9.90 11.52 -7.86
N VAL A 128 9.58 12.46 -6.98
CA VAL A 128 9.41 12.22 -5.56
C VAL A 128 8.14 12.87 -5.04
N ILE A 129 7.60 12.29 -3.99
CA ILE A 129 6.55 12.86 -3.14
C ILE A 129 7.27 13.58 -2.00
N THR A 130 7.22 14.90 -2.04
CA THR A 130 7.94 15.78 -1.11
C THR A 130 7.09 16.10 0.11
N LYS A 131 7.71 16.47 1.23
CA LYS A 131 7.05 16.97 2.44
C LYS A 131 6.11 18.11 2.06
N SER A 132 6.62 19.08 1.30
CA SER A 132 5.86 20.23 0.79
C SER A 132 4.62 19.85 -0.04
N SER A 133 4.60 18.66 -0.66
CA SER A 133 3.45 18.19 -1.46
C SER A 133 2.33 17.58 -0.63
N ILE A 134 2.61 17.19 0.62
CA ILE A 134 1.64 16.58 1.54
C ILE A 134 1.36 17.44 2.78
N GLU A 135 2.20 18.44 3.06
CA GLU A 135 2.16 19.22 4.29
C GLU A 135 0.83 19.96 4.53
N THR A 136 0.23 20.55 3.50
CA THR A 136 -1.04 21.28 3.61
C THR A 136 -2.22 20.38 4.00
N VAL A 137 -2.14 19.10 3.67
CA VAL A 137 -3.15 18.09 3.97
C VAL A 137 -3.09 17.71 5.45
N CYS A 138 -1.88 17.61 5.97
CA CYS A 138 -1.60 17.06 7.30
C CYS A 138 -2.06 17.95 8.46
N TYR A 139 -2.24 19.26 8.25
CA TYR A 139 -2.63 20.19 9.31
C TYR A 139 -4.15 20.32 9.52
N GLY A 140 -4.98 19.65 8.70
CA GLY A 140 -6.44 19.66 8.80
C GLY A 140 -7.04 18.57 9.72
N ASN A 141 -6.28 18.11 10.71
CA ASN A 141 -6.60 16.90 11.48
C ASN A 141 -7.91 17.04 12.30
N ASN A 142 -8.96 16.41 11.78
CA ASN A 142 -10.27 16.29 12.43
C ASN A 142 -10.52 14.84 12.91
N GLY A 143 -9.46 14.07 13.19
CA GLY A 143 -9.51 12.65 13.55
C GLY A 143 -9.49 11.68 12.36
N PHE A 144 -9.25 12.16 11.13
CA PHE A 144 -9.21 11.33 9.91
C PHE A 144 -7.79 11.06 9.39
N LEU A 145 -6.79 11.23 10.25
CA LEU A 145 -5.39 11.07 9.90
C LEU A 145 -4.76 9.83 10.55
N ASP A 146 -5.59 8.89 11.03
CA ASP A 146 -5.11 7.56 11.44
C ASP A 146 -4.54 6.82 10.22
N ALA A 147 -5.10 7.08 9.03
CA ALA A 147 -4.58 6.62 7.77
C ALA A 147 -4.48 7.74 6.73
N LEU A 148 -3.54 7.60 5.81
CA LEU A 148 -3.32 8.51 4.68
C LEU A 148 -3.20 7.68 3.41
N ALA A 149 -4.06 7.94 2.42
CA ALA A 149 -4.01 7.29 1.13
C ALA A 149 -3.57 8.30 0.06
N ILE A 150 -2.47 7.99 -0.62
CA ILE A 150 -1.86 8.85 -1.63
C ILE A 150 -2.24 8.36 -3.03
N ARG A 151 -2.94 9.22 -3.77
CA ARG A 151 -3.13 9.13 -5.22
C ARG A 151 -2.08 9.99 -5.92
N THR A 152 -1.16 9.38 -6.65
CA THR A 152 -0.20 10.12 -7.47
C THR A 152 -0.83 10.61 -8.77
N LEU A 153 -0.40 11.75 -9.30
CA LEU A 153 -0.85 12.28 -10.58
C LEU A 153 0.27 12.16 -11.64
N PRO A 154 -0.06 11.86 -12.91
CA PRO A 154 -1.41 11.55 -13.43
C PRO A 154 -1.95 10.22 -12.91
N ASN A 155 -3.29 10.13 -12.76
CA ASN A 155 -3.98 8.96 -12.20
C ASN A 155 -4.72 8.16 -13.27
N ASP A 156 -4.01 7.84 -14.35
CA ASP A 156 -4.56 7.04 -15.43
C ASP A 156 -4.76 5.57 -15.02
N CYS A 157 -5.66 4.87 -15.71
CA CYS A 157 -6.00 3.49 -15.38
C CYS A 157 -4.88 2.49 -15.65
N SER A 158 -3.80 2.86 -16.35
CA SER A 158 -2.70 1.91 -16.61
C SER A 158 -2.00 1.46 -15.34
N LYS A 159 -2.09 2.21 -14.23
CA LYS A 159 -1.55 1.82 -12.91
C LYS A 159 -1.95 0.41 -12.48
N ILE A 160 -3.18 -0.02 -12.81
CA ILE A 160 -3.69 -1.36 -12.47
C ILE A 160 -3.02 -2.50 -13.23
N SER A 161 -2.20 -2.19 -14.24
CA SER A 161 -1.50 -3.16 -15.09
C SER A 161 -0.10 -2.68 -15.51
N ARG A 162 0.46 -1.69 -14.81
CA ARG A 162 1.68 -1.01 -15.24
C ARG A 162 2.91 -1.87 -14.98
N ASN A 163 3.82 -1.90 -15.93
CA ASN A 163 5.18 -2.37 -15.68
C ASN A 163 6.02 -1.19 -15.15
N TYR A 164 6.22 -1.18 -13.84
CA TYR A 164 6.85 -0.09 -13.11
C TYR A 164 8.38 -0.09 -13.20
N GLU A 165 8.97 -1.17 -13.68
CA GLU A 165 10.42 -1.22 -13.93
C GLU A 165 10.79 -0.36 -15.14
N PHE A 166 10.01 -0.43 -16.23
CA PHE A 166 10.28 0.36 -17.42
C PHE A 166 9.80 1.81 -17.30
N GLN A 167 8.67 2.03 -16.63
CA GLN A 167 8.06 3.36 -16.52
C GLN A 167 8.56 4.16 -15.33
N GLY A 168 9.16 3.50 -14.34
CA GLY A 168 9.47 4.09 -13.04
C GLY A 168 8.20 4.43 -12.24
N PHE A 169 8.42 4.94 -11.03
CA PHE A 169 7.36 5.45 -10.15
C PHE A 169 7.93 6.49 -9.19
N PRO A 170 7.09 7.40 -8.69
CA PRO A 170 7.50 8.32 -7.64
C PRO A 170 7.62 7.61 -6.28
N PHE A 171 8.60 8.03 -5.49
CA PHE A 171 8.82 7.54 -4.11
C PHE A 171 8.88 8.73 -3.14
N PHE A 172 8.85 8.50 -1.83
CA PHE A 172 8.86 9.60 -0.86
C PHE A 172 10.27 10.17 -0.64
N THR A 173 10.37 11.47 -0.36
CA THR A 173 11.57 12.00 0.29
C THR A 173 11.62 11.53 1.75
N ASN A 174 12.81 11.48 2.35
CA ASN A 174 12.91 11.18 3.77
C ASN A 174 12.21 12.24 4.64
N ASP A 175 12.25 13.52 4.23
CA ASP A 175 11.58 14.60 4.95
C ASP A 175 10.04 14.44 4.92
N ALA A 176 9.47 13.92 3.82
CA ALA A 176 8.05 13.58 3.73
C ALA A 176 7.71 12.44 4.70
N MET A 177 8.52 11.39 4.71
CA MET A 177 8.27 10.23 5.55
C MET A 177 8.43 10.55 7.05
N SER A 178 9.38 11.41 7.40
CA SER A 178 9.51 11.92 8.77
C SER A 178 8.29 12.72 9.21
N LEU A 179 7.76 13.61 8.35
CA LEU A 179 6.51 14.32 8.65
C LEU A 179 5.36 13.34 8.89
N ILE A 180 5.21 12.32 8.04
CA ILE A 180 4.17 11.29 8.20
C ILE A 180 4.32 10.54 9.53
N GLN A 181 5.56 10.18 9.90
CA GLN A 181 5.85 9.54 11.17
C GLN A 181 5.53 10.46 12.36
N ASP A 182 5.88 11.74 12.30
CA ASP A 182 5.64 12.74 13.35
C ASP A 182 4.15 12.94 13.60
N LEU A 183 3.33 12.87 12.53
CA LEU A 183 1.87 12.94 12.58
C LEU A 183 1.20 11.70 13.15
N GLN A 184 1.96 10.66 13.50
CA GLN A 184 1.46 9.41 14.08
C GLN A 184 0.45 8.68 13.19
N ILE A 185 0.61 8.77 11.86
CA ILE A 185 -0.17 7.98 10.91
C ILE A 185 0.11 6.49 11.15
N GLN A 186 -0.96 5.70 11.30
CA GLN A 186 -0.89 4.27 11.58
C GLN A 186 -0.90 3.43 10.31
N HIS A 187 -1.59 3.90 9.27
CA HIS A 187 -1.69 3.19 8.00
C HIS A 187 -1.43 4.12 6.82
N LEU A 188 -0.36 3.88 6.07
CA LEU A 188 -0.03 4.69 4.89
C LEU A 188 -0.28 3.85 3.63
N LEU A 189 -1.00 4.41 2.66
CA LEU A 189 -1.30 3.74 1.41
C LEU A 189 -0.78 4.56 0.21
N ILE A 190 -0.24 3.88 -0.80
CA ILE A 190 0.20 4.51 -2.06
C ILE A 190 -0.16 3.67 -3.28
N ASP A 191 -0.36 4.34 -4.41
CA ASP A 191 -0.64 3.74 -5.71
C ASP A 191 0.61 3.37 -6.53
N THR A 192 1.77 3.27 -5.86
CA THR A 192 3.05 2.84 -6.42
C THR A 192 3.53 1.53 -5.79
N PRO A 193 4.50 0.84 -6.39
CA PRO A 193 5.05 -0.44 -5.90
C PRO A 193 5.97 -0.35 -4.69
N SER A 194 6.34 0.85 -4.28
CA SER A 194 7.22 1.05 -3.13
C SER A 194 7.14 2.49 -2.63
N PHE A 195 7.36 2.68 -1.33
CA PHE A 195 7.64 4.00 -0.74
C PHE A 195 9.07 4.45 -0.97
N ASP A 196 9.96 3.51 -1.27
CA ASP A 196 11.38 3.72 -1.53
C ASP A 196 11.67 3.71 -3.04
N ARG A 197 12.81 4.30 -3.40
CA ARG A 197 13.36 4.26 -4.75
C ARG A 197 13.57 2.81 -5.21
N TYR A 198 13.23 2.50 -6.46
CA TYR A 198 13.40 1.18 -7.10
C TYR A 198 14.71 0.47 -6.73
N TYR A 199 15.82 1.22 -6.76
CA TYR A 199 17.12 0.74 -6.31
C TYR A 199 17.70 1.71 -5.30
N ASP A 200 17.66 1.37 -4.02
CA ASP A 200 18.28 2.14 -2.94
C ASP A 200 19.44 1.38 -2.27
N ASN A 201 19.94 0.33 -2.95
CA ASN A 201 20.91 -0.64 -2.44
C ASN A 201 20.39 -1.48 -1.26
N GLY A 202 19.09 -1.75 -1.21
CA GLY A 202 18.46 -2.61 -0.19
C GLY A 202 18.32 -1.94 1.17
N LYS A 203 18.32 -0.60 1.20
CA LYS A 203 18.29 0.17 2.46
C LYS A 203 16.88 0.23 3.04
N LEU A 204 15.86 0.34 2.18
CA LEU A 204 14.45 0.52 2.53
C LEU A 204 14.29 1.69 3.52
N GLY A 205 14.93 2.82 3.23
CA GLY A 205 15.09 3.90 4.20
C GLY A 205 13.77 4.55 4.61
N ASN A 206 12.79 4.68 3.70
CA ASN A 206 11.47 5.22 4.04
C ASN A 206 10.64 4.20 4.82
N HIS A 207 10.67 2.91 4.48
CA HIS A 207 10.04 1.88 5.32
C HIS A 207 10.58 1.94 6.75
N ARG A 208 11.90 2.05 6.89
CA ARG A 208 12.59 2.18 8.17
C ARG A 208 12.21 3.44 8.93
N ILE A 209 12.17 4.61 8.27
CA ILE A 209 11.68 5.84 8.88
C ILE A 209 10.24 5.64 9.36
N PHE A 210 9.33 5.15 8.52
CA PHE A 210 7.93 4.97 8.88
C PHE A 210 7.74 4.06 10.10
N TRP A 211 8.46 2.94 10.16
CA TRP A 211 8.41 2.00 11.28
C TRP A 211 9.30 2.37 12.47
N GLY A 212 10.11 3.42 12.38
CA GLY A 212 11.03 3.83 13.46
C GLY A 212 12.16 2.83 13.70
N VAL A 213 12.62 2.14 12.66
CA VAL A 213 13.72 1.16 12.71
C VAL A 213 14.98 1.82 12.16
N LYS A 214 16.15 1.63 12.79
CA LYS A 214 17.41 2.20 12.30
C LYS A 214 17.86 1.51 11.01
N ILE A 215 18.67 2.20 10.21
CA ILE A 215 19.27 1.62 9.01
C ILE A 215 20.22 0.48 9.40
N GLY A 216 20.04 -0.69 8.77
CA GLY A 216 20.86 -1.88 9.02
C GLY A 216 20.29 -2.84 10.06
N ASP A 217 19.38 -2.39 10.93
CA ASP A 217 18.78 -3.25 11.95
C ASP A 217 17.77 -4.21 11.32
N SER A 218 17.87 -5.51 11.63
CA SER A 218 16.88 -6.53 11.24
C SER A 218 16.36 -7.34 12.43
N GLU A 219 17.09 -7.35 13.54
CA GLU A 219 16.64 -7.91 14.81
C GLU A 219 15.61 -6.96 15.46
N ILE A 220 14.33 -7.27 15.27
CA ILE A 220 13.21 -6.47 15.78
C ILE A 220 12.40 -7.34 16.74
N ASP A 221 12.22 -6.87 17.98
CA ASP A 221 11.42 -7.57 18.98
C ASP A 221 9.94 -7.61 18.56
N PRO A 222 9.34 -8.79 18.29
CA PRO A 222 7.93 -8.90 17.92
C PRO A 222 6.96 -8.27 18.94
N ASN A 223 7.33 -8.24 20.22
CA ASN A 223 6.48 -7.70 21.29
C ASN A 223 6.55 -6.17 21.41
N ASN A 224 7.63 -5.56 20.93
CA ASN A 224 7.88 -4.12 21.05
C ASN A 224 8.25 -3.48 19.69
N CYS A 225 7.61 -3.96 18.64
CA CYS A 225 7.78 -3.46 17.28
C CYS A 225 6.71 -2.44 16.88
N SER A 226 6.97 -1.71 15.80
CA SER A 226 5.99 -0.81 15.20
C SER A 226 4.72 -1.55 14.80
N LYS A 227 3.57 -0.96 15.13
CA LYS A 227 2.25 -1.46 14.71
C LYS A 227 1.73 -0.78 13.45
N ARG A 228 2.53 0.10 12.85
CA ARG A 228 2.16 0.81 11.62
C ARG A 228 2.24 -0.11 10.42
N THR A 229 1.36 0.11 9.46
CA THR A 229 1.23 -0.73 8.26
C THR A 229 1.26 0.11 7.00
N ILE A 230 1.74 -0.50 5.93
CA ILE A 230 1.92 0.11 4.62
C ILE A 230 1.07 -0.68 3.62
N THR A 231 0.28 -0.03 2.77
CA THR A 231 -0.36 -0.68 1.63
C THR A 231 0.14 -0.08 0.33
N GLU A 232 0.65 -0.92 -0.55
CA GLU A 232 1.21 -0.51 -1.82
C GLU A 232 0.36 -0.99 -2.98
N MET A 233 0.56 -0.40 -4.15
CA MET A 233 -0.20 -0.67 -5.37
C MET A 233 -1.72 -0.60 -5.16
N ILE A 234 -2.24 0.42 -4.45
CA ILE A 234 -3.68 0.74 -4.52
C ILE A 234 -4.01 1.47 -5.81
N TYR A 235 -5.29 1.55 -6.17
CA TYR A 235 -5.78 2.43 -7.22
C TYR A 235 -7.02 3.19 -6.74
N ILE A 236 -6.88 4.49 -6.56
CA ILE A 236 -7.97 5.37 -6.12
C ILE A 236 -8.60 6.03 -7.36
N PRO A 237 -9.78 5.61 -7.83
CA PRO A 237 -10.41 6.21 -9.01
C PRO A 237 -10.80 7.68 -8.77
N GLU A 238 -10.89 8.47 -9.84
CA GLU A 238 -11.29 9.89 -9.81
C GLU A 238 -12.69 10.14 -9.21
N SER A 239 -13.53 9.10 -9.13
CA SER A 239 -14.82 9.13 -8.42
C SER A 239 -14.64 9.34 -6.92
N ILE A 240 -13.56 8.82 -6.32
CA ILE A 240 -13.19 9.05 -4.93
C ILE A 240 -12.46 10.39 -4.84
N LYS A 241 -13.09 11.35 -4.16
CA LYS A 241 -12.56 12.70 -3.99
C LYS A 241 -11.56 12.77 -2.84
N ASP A 242 -10.63 13.71 -2.96
CA ASP A 242 -9.71 14.03 -1.86
C ASP A 242 -10.50 14.46 -0.63
N GLY A 243 -10.02 14.07 0.55
CA GLY A 243 -10.64 14.37 1.83
C GLY A 243 -10.90 13.13 2.68
N LYS A 244 -11.91 13.23 3.54
CA LYS A 244 -12.18 12.26 4.61
C LYS A 244 -12.91 11.04 4.06
N CYS A 245 -12.36 9.86 4.32
CA CYS A 245 -12.93 8.57 3.96
C CYS A 245 -12.96 7.64 5.18
N LEU A 246 -13.95 6.76 5.18
CA LEU A 246 -14.06 5.62 6.08
C LEU A 246 -13.84 4.37 5.21
N PRO A 247 -12.62 3.79 5.21
CA PRO A 247 -12.34 2.52 4.55
C PRO A 247 -12.93 1.34 5.33
#